data_AF-A0A847WR42-F1
#
_entry.id   AF-A0A847WR42-F1
#
_cell.length_a   1.000
_cell.length_b   1.000
_cell.length_c   1.000
_cell.angle_alpha   90.00
_cell.angle_beta   90.00
_cell.angle_gamma   90.00
#
_symmetry.space_group_name_H-M   'P 1'
#
loop_
_entity.id
_entity.type
_entity.pdbx_description
1 polymer ?
#
loop_
_entity_poly.entity_id
_entity_poly.type
_entity_poly.pdbx_seq_one_letter_code
_entity_poly.pdbx_strand_id
1 'polypeptide(L)' 'MLSIDEIKALIKALDESSVDEMVYEADNQKLKLKKHTAPAYKQDTVQYLPQAVIEPIQSNQ' A
#
# COMPACT_ATOMS: atom_id res chain seq x y z
N MET A 1 27.98 0.71 -17.86
CA MET A 1 26.71 0.09 -18.26
C MET A 1 26.36 -0.87 -17.14
N LEU A 2 25.23 -0.68 -16.46
CA LEU A 2 24.87 -1.53 -15.32
C LEU A 2 24.65 -2.96 -15.79
N SER A 3 25.30 -3.91 -15.14
CA SER A 3 25.15 -5.34 -15.36
C SER A 3 23.89 -5.86 -14.66
N ILE A 4 23.37 -7.00 -15.12
CA ILE A 4 22.22 -7.65 -14.46
C ILE A 4 22.51 -7.94 -12.98
N ASP A 5 23.74 -8.32 -12.64
CA ASP A 5 24.10 -8.61 -11.25
C ASP A 5 24.14 -7.36 -10.37
N GLU A 6 24.54 -6.22 -10.92
CA GLU A 6 24.46 -4.92 -10.22
C GLU A 6 23.00 -4.53 -9.96
N ILE A 7 22.11 -4.75 -10.94
CA ILE A 7 20.68 -4.49 -10.77
C ILE A 7 20.09 -5.39 -9.66
N LYS A 8 20.44 -6.67 -9.62
CA LYS A 8 20.01 -7.60 -8.56
C LYS A 8 20.51 -7.14 -7.17
N ALA A 9 21.74 -6.67 -7.09
CA ALA A 9 22.30 -6.16 -5.84
C ALA A 9 21.54 -4.92 -5.35
N LEU A 10 21.20 -3.99 -6.25
CA LEU A 10 20.39 -2.81 -5.91
C LEU A 10 18.98 -3.18 -5.44
N ILE A 11 18.34 -4.14 -6.10
CA ILE A 11 17.00 -4.64 -5.69
C ILE A 11 17.06 -5.25 -4.29
N LYS A 12 18.07 -6.08 -4.01
CA LYS A 12 18.25 -6.70 -2.69
C LYS A 12 18.53 -5.65 -1.61
N ALA A 13 19.40 -4.70 -1.89
CA ALA A 13 19.70 -3.60 -0.98
C ALA A 13 18.45 -2.76 -0.68
N LEU A 14 17.63 -2.47 -1.70
CA LEU A 14 16.35 -1.79 -1.49
C LEU A 14 15.45 -2.63 -0.59
N ASP A 15 15.28 -3.92 -0.86
CA ASP A 15 14.40 -4.82 -0.09
C ASP A 15 14.79 -4.88 1.40
N GLU A 16 16.09 -5.00 1.69
CA GLU A 16 16.65 -5.03 3.06
C GLU A 16 16.63 -3.67 3.75
N SER A 17 16.61 -2.57 2.99
CA SER A 17 16.59 -1.21 3.55
C SER A 17 15.26 -0.88 4.23
N SER A 18 15.24 0.14 5.09
CA SER A 18 13.99 0.65 5.68
C SER A 18 13.29 1.70 4.81
N VAL A 19 13.75 1.93 3.57
CA VAL A 19 13.20 2.97 2.69
C VAL A 19 12.32 2.37 1.59
N ASP A 20 11.25 3.06 1.24
CA ASP A 20 10.33 2.62 0.18
C ASP A 20 10.82 3.01 -1.23
N GLU A 21 11.72 3.99 -1.33
CA GLU A 21 12.18 4.54 -2.61
C GLU A 21 13.66 4.91 -2.56
N MET A 22 14.37 4.57 -3.64
CA MET A 22 15.75 4.99 -3.90
C MET A 22 15.81 5.71 -5.26
N VAL A 23 16.41 6.90 -5.26
CA VAL A 23 16.61 7.72 -6.46
C VAL A 23 18.10 8.01 -6.60
N TYR A 24 18.64 7.70 -7.77
CA TYR A 24 20.01 8.01 -8.14
C TYR A 24 19.99 8.89 -9.40
N GLU A 25 20.74 9.99 -9.35
CA GLU A 25 20.87 10.95 -10.45
C GLU A 25 22.36 11.27 -10.68
N ALA A 26 22.86 10.96 -11.88
CA ALA A 26 24.22 11.29 -12.31
C ALA A 26 24.28 11.34 -13.83
N ASP A 27 25.12 12.22 -14.40
CA ASP A 27 25.38 12.29 -15.85
C ASP A 27 24.11 12.30 -16.72
N ASN A 28 23.11 13.12 -16.35
CA ASN A 28 21.79 13.18 -16.97
C ASN A 28 21.00 11.85 -17.00
N GLN A 29 21.43 10.83 -16.26
CA GLN A 29 20.72 9.58 -16.06
C GLN A 29 20.07 9.55 -14.69
N LYS A 30 18.82 9.10 -14.66
CA LYS A 30 18.04 8.94 -13.43
C LYS A 30 17.59 7.49 -13.31
N LEU A 31 17.96 6.85 -12.20
CA LEU A 31 17.48 5.54 -11.81
C LEU A 31 16.56 5.70 -10.60
N LYS A 32 15.34 5.20 -10.70
CA LYS A 32 14.36 5.18 -9.62
C LYS A 32 13.94 3.74 -9.33
N LEU A 33 14.14 3.31 -8.09
CA LEU A 33 13.74 2.00 -7.58
C LEU A 33 12.72 2.22 -6.46
N LYS A 34 11.65 1.44 -6.45
CA LYS A 34 10.59 1.52 -5.45
C LYS A 34 10.25 0.13 -4.94
N LYS A 35 10.09 0.00 -3.63
CA LYS A 35 9.64 -1.27 -3.03
C LYS A 35 8.28 -1.64 -3.58
N HIS A 36 8.15 -2.90 -3.96
CA HIS A 36 6.86 -3.46 -4.28
C HIS A 36 6.16 -3.88 -2.99
N THR A 37 5.62 -2.90 -2.26
CA THR A 37 4.64 -3.20 -1.22
C THR A 37 3.36 -3.58 -1.93
N ALA A 38 2.91 -4.84 -1.79
CA ALA A 38 1.55 -5.21 -2.19
C ALA A 38 0.60 -4.14 -1.64
N PRO A 39 -0.36 -3.62 -2.43
CA PRO A 39 -1.30 -2.65 -1.92
C PRO A 39 -1.94 -3.29 -0.69
N ALA A 40 -1.69 -2.71 0.49
CA ALA A 40 -2.41 -3.07 1.68
C ALA A 40 -3.88 -2.87 1.30
N TYR A 41 -4.58 -3.98 1.11
CA TYR A 41 -6.03 -3.99 0.94
C TYR A 41 -6.52 -3.16 2.10
N LYS A 42 -7.01 -1.96 1.80
CA LYS A 42 -7.65 -1.12 2.81
C LYS A 42 -8.85 -1.95 3.21
N GLN A 43 -8.74 -2.60 4.36
CA GLN A 43 -9.83 -3.33 4.95
C GLN A 43 -10.83 -2.24 5.34
N ASP A 44 -11.77 -1.96 4.44
CA ASP A 44 -12.93 -1.13 4.72
C ASP A 44 -13.62 -1.76 5.93
N THR A 45 -13.36 -1.20 7.11
CA THR A 45 -14.06 -1.60 8.32
C THR A 45 -15.51 -1.20 8.11
N VAL A 46 -16.36 -2.18 7.81
CA VAL A 46 -17.80 -1.98 7.69
C VAL A 46 -18.31 -1.46 9.03
N GLN A 47 -18.55 -0.15 9.11
CA GLN A 47 -19.08 0.48 10.30
C GLN A 47 -20.57 0.16 10.37
N TYR A 48 -20.95 -0.78 11.24
CA TYR A 48 -22.36 -1.09 11.50
C TYR A 48 -23.04 0.14 12.11
N LEU A 49 -23.97 0.73 11.37
CA LEU A 49 -24.91 1.73 11.90
C LEU A 49 -25.95 1.01 12.77
N PRO A 50 -26.30 1.52 13.96
CA PRO A 50 -27.35 0.92 14.78
C PRO A 50 -28.69 0.96 14.04
N GLN A 51 -29.33 -0.21 13.90
CA GLN A 51 -30.68 -0.33 13.34
C GLN A 51 -31.68 0.31 14.30
N ALA A 52 -32.48 1.25 13.80
CA ALA A 52 -33.59 1.82 14.54
C ALA A 52 -34.62 0.73 14.87
N VAL A 53 -34.92 0.56 16.16
CA VAL A 53 -35.97 -0.33 16.65
C VAL A 53 -37.32 0.21 16.18
N ILE A 54 -38.01 -0.55 15.33
CA ILE A 54 -39.41 -0.30 14.95
C ILE A 54 -40.29 -0.86 16.05
N GLU A 55 -40.91 0.01 16.85
CA GLU A 55 -41.93 -0.37 17.83
C GLU A 55 -43.23 -0.77 17.10
N PRO A 56 -43.86 -1.91 17.46
CA PRO A 56 -45.11 -2.32 16.85
C PRO A 56 -46.24 -1.38 17.29
N ILE A 57 -46.82 -0.68 16.32
CA ILE A 57 -48.05 0.11 16.44
C ILE A 57 -49.17 -0.79 16.99
N GLN A 58 -49.52 -0.62 18.26
CA GLN A 58 -50.69 -1.25 18.86
C GLN A 58 -51.95 -0.59 18.30
N SER A 59 -52.71 -1.37 17.53
CA SER A 59 -54.04 -1.01 17.06
C SER A 59 -55.00 -1.14 18.23
N ASN A 60 -55.43 0.00 18.78
CA ASN A 60 -56.51 0.03 19.77
C ASN A 60 -57.86 -0.08 19.04
N GLN A 61 -58.68 -1.02 19.51
CA GLN A 61 -60.08 -1.22 19.15
C GLN A 61 -60.99 -0.12 19.70
#